data_AF-A0A962D6P0-F1
#
_entry.id   AF-A0A962D6P0-F1
#
_cell.length_a   1.000
_cell.length_b   1.000
_cell.length_c   1.000
_cell.angle_alpha   90.00
_cell.angle_beta   90.00
_cell.angle_gamma   90.00
#
_symmetry.space_group_name_H-M   'P 1'
#
loop_
_entity.id
_entity.type
_entity.pdbx_description
1 polymer ?
#
loop_
_entity_poly.entity_id
_entity_poly.type
_entity_poly.pdbx_seq_one_letter_code
_entity_poly.pdbx_strand_id
1 'polypeptide(L)' 'SMEGDMAKVRTSYTLFGQQVSYDTELVKQDGRWYSKDGMESIEKLAAEKDAETAGGDAAVE' A
#
# COMPACT_ATOMS: atom_id res chain seq x y z
N SER A 1 -6.03 16.81 5.69
CA SER A 1 -4.91 17.70 6.07
C SER A 1 -3.64 17.13 5.48
N MET A 2 -2.73 17.98 4.99
CA MET A 2 -1.42 17.53 4.47
C MET A 2 -0.32 18.12 5.35
N GLU A 3 0.59 17.27 5.80
CA GLU A 3 1.77 17.62 6.59
C GLU A 3 3.01 17.10 5.85
N GLY A 4 3.69 17.99 5.12
CA GLY A 4 4.86 17.63 4.31
C GLY A 4 4.52 16.55 3.27
N ASP A 5 5.13 15.38 3.45
CA ASP A 5 4.96 14.20 2.59
C ASP A 5 3.86 13.24 3.08
N MET A 6 3.10 13.61 4.11
CA MET A 6 1.97 12.82 4.60
C MET A 6 0.64 13.56 4.34
N ALA A 7 -0.36 12.84 3.85
CA ALA A 7 -1.68 13.36 3.60
C ALA A 7 -2.75 12.42 4.17
N LYS A 8 -3.60 12.96 5.03
CA LYS A 8 -4.81 12.25 5.48
C LYS A 8 -5.98 12.66 4.61
N VAL A 9 -6.48 11.70 3.83
CA VAL A 9 -7.59 11.88 2.89
C VAL A 9 -8.82 11.16 3.42
N ARG A 10 -9.86 11.93 3.72
CA ARG A 10 -11.18 11.38 4.02
C ARG A 10 -11.93 11.21 2.72
N THR A 11 -12.38 10.00 2.46
CA THR A 11 -13.20 9.68 1.31
C THR A 11 -14.60 9.33 1.79
N SER A 12 -15.60 10.07 1.32
CA SER A 12 -17.00 9.88 1.69
C SER A 12 -17.79 9.44 0.46
N TYR A 13 -18.39 8.25 0.53
CA TYR A 13 -19.22 7.69 -0.52
C TYR A 13 -20.57 7.25 0.04
N THR A 14 -21.62 7.39 -0.76
CA THR A 14 -22.95 6.86 -0.41
C THR A 14 -23.08 5.46 -0.97
N LEU A 15 -23.11 4.46 -0.10
CA LEU A 15 -23.35 3.06 -0.45
C LEU A 15 -24.70 2.64 0.11
N PHE A 16 -25.60 2.15 -0.74
CA PHE A 16 -26.94 1.70 -0.36
C PHE A 16 -27.76 2.76 0.43
N GLY A 17 -27.57 4.04 0.14
CA GLY A 17 -28.23 5.13 0.85
C GLY A 17 -27.61 5.47 2.21
N GLN A 18 -26.58 4.75 2.67
CA GLN A 18 -25.79 5.11 3.83
C GLN A 18 -24.53 5.86 3.41
N GLN A 19 -24.23 6.96 4.10
CA GLN A 19 -22.98 7.68 3.91
C GLN A 19 -21.87 6.96 4.67
N VAL A 20 -20.96 6.35 3.91
CA VAL A 20 -19.76 5.69 4.43
C VAL A 20 -18.59 6.64 4.22
N SER A 21 -17.86 6.93 5.29
CA SER A 21 -16.64 7.73 5.22
C SER A 21 -15.49 6.92 5.77
N TYR A 22 -14.36 6.91 5.06
CA TYR A 22 -13.13 6.30 5.53
C TYR A 22 -11.97 7.28 5.40
N ASP A 23 -11.11 7.27 6.40
CA ASP A 23 -9.89 8.07 6.44
C ASP A 23 -8.74 7.18 5.94
N THR A 24 -8.07 7.60 4.86
CA THR A 24 -6.90 6.93 4.30
C THR A 24 -5.66 7.79 4.51
N GLU A 25 -4.62 7.19 5.06
CA GLU A 25 -3.29 7.82 5.18
C GLU A 25 -2.50 7.57 3.89
N LEU A 26 -2.09 8.66 3.24
CA LEU A 26 -1.26 8.66 2.05
C LEU A 26 0.11 9.21 2.40
N VAL A 27 1.15 8.60 1.82
CA VAL A 27 2.54 9.04 1.91
C VAL A 27 3.02 9.36 0.50
N LYS A 28 3.72 10.48 0.36
CA LYS A 28 4.31 10.92 -0.90
C LYS A 28 5.73 10.36 -0.99
N GLN A 29 5.99 9.57 -2.02
CA GLN A 29 7.31 9.02 -2.32
C GLN A 29 7.61 9.25 -3.80
N ASP A 30 8.79 9.75 -4.13
CA ASP A 30 9.21 10.06 -5.53
C ASP A 30 8.18 10.91 -6.32
N GLY A 31 7.52 11.84 -5.62
CA GLY A 31 6.51 12.72 -6.24
C GLY A 31 5.14 12.06 -6.47
N ARG A 32 4.97 10.79 -6.09
CA ARG A 32 3.73 10.02 -6.20
C ARG A 32 3.12 9.76 -4.83
N TRP A 33 1.80 9.73 -4.74
CA TRP A 33 1.09 9.43 -3.51
C TRP A 33 0.76 7.93 -3.45
N TYR A 34 1.12 7.30 -2.35
CA TYR A 34 0.86 5.89 -2.06
C TYR A 34 0.07 5.79 -0.77
N SER A 35 -0.87 4.84 -0.67
CA SER A 35 -1.47 4.50 0.61
C SER A 35 -0.45 3.81 1.50
N LYS A 36 -0.51 4.11 2.80
CA LYS A 36 0.34 3.47 3.80
C LYS A 36 0.18 1.94 3.76
N ASP A 37 -1.06 1.45 3.75
CA ASP A 37 -1.37 0.02 3.56
C ASP A 37 -0.81 -0.57 2.24
N GLY A 38 -0.78 0.24 1.18
CA GLY A 38 -0.25 -0.18 -0.11
C GLY A 38 1.27 -0.39 -0.05
N MET A 39 1.98 0.50 0.64
CA MET A 39 3.42 0.39 0.86
C MET A 39 3.75 -0.83 1.73
N GLU A 40 3.03 -1.03 2.84
CA GLU A 40 3.21 -2.21 3.71
C GLU A 40 2.95 -3.51 2.94
N SER A 41 1.96 -3.52 2.03
CA SER A 41 1.69 -4.66 1.15
C SER A 41 2.82 -4.89 0.14
N ILE A 42 3.42 -3.83 -0.41
CA ILE A 42 4.56 -3.94 -1.34
C ILE A 42 5.79 -4.49 -0.61
N GLU A 43 6.08 -4.01 0.59
CA GLU A 43 7.19 -4.53 1.41
C GLU A 43 6.98 -6.00 1.76
N LYS A 44 5.76 -6.37 2.13
CA LYS A 44 5.40 -7.77 2.39
C LYS A 44 5.56 -8.63 1.13
N LEU A 45 5.04 -8.19 -0.01
CA LEU A 45 5.17 -8.90 -1.28
C LEU A 45 6.62 -9.00 -1.76
N ALA A 46 7.44 -7.97 -1.52
CA ALA A 46 8.87 -8.01 -1.80
C ALA A 46 9.56 -9.07 -0.93
N ALA A 47 9.32 -9.06 0.38
CA ALA A 47 9.86 -10.07 1.30
C ALA A 47 9.39 -11.50 0.96
N GLU A 48 8.14 -11.68 0.52
CA GLU A 48 7.60 -12.96 0.06
C GLU A 48 8.25 -13.41 -1.27
N LYS A 49 8.55 -12.48 -2.19
CA LYS A 49 9.25 -12.80 -3.45
C LYS A 49 10.74 -13.11 -3.27
N ASP A 50 11.40 -12.41 -2.36
CA ASP A 50 12.80 -12.73 -1.99
C ASP A 50 12.88 -14.13 -1.36
N ALA A 51 11.86 -14.54 -0.60
CA ALA A 51 11.77 -15.90 -0.06
C ALA A 51 11.49 -16.97 -1.14
N GLU A 52 10.71 -16.66 -2.18
CA GLU A 52 10.40 -17.60 -3.28
C GLU A 52 11.59 -17.80 -4.23
N THR A 53 12.41 -16.76 -4.43
CA THR A 53 13.56 -16.82 -5.35
C THR A 53 14.75 -17.62 -4.77
N ALA A 54 14.85 -17.73 -3.44
CA ALA A 54 15.92 -18.48 -2.78
C ALA A 54 15.73 -20.02 -2.79
N GLY A 55 14.57 -20.53 -3.23
CA GLY A 55 14.27 -21.97 -3.27
C GLY A 55 14.32 -22.63 -4.65
N GLY A 56 14.57 -21.85 -5.71
CA GLY A 56 14.37 -22.28 -7.11
C GLY A 56 15.63 -22.55 -7.94
N ASP A 57 16.83 -22.50 -7.35
CA ASP A 57 18.11 -22.70 -8.06
C ASP A 57 18.94 -23.83 -7.41
N ALA A 58 18.32 -24.99 -7.21
CA ALA A 58 19.01 -26.19 -6.73
C ALA A 58 18.38 -27.48 -7.27
N ALA A 59 18.05 -27.53 -8.57
CA ALA A 59 17.72 -28.80 -9.24
C ALA A 59 17.77 -28.66 -10.77
N VAL A 60 18.97 -28.63 -11.35
CA VAL A 60 19.26 -29.16 -12.70
C VAL A 60 20.77 -29.35 -12.83
N GLU A 61 21.26 -30.53 -12.44
CA GLU A 61 22.37 -31.21 -13.11
C GLU A 61 22.09 -32.71 -13.14
#